data_AF-A0A0M2UUT9-F1
#
_entry.id   AF-A0A0M2UUT9-F1
#
_cell.length_a   1.000
_cell.length_b   1.000
_cell.length_c   1.000
_cell.angle_alpha   90.00
_cell.angle_beta   90.00
_cell.angle_gamma   90.00
#
_symmetry.space_group_name_H-M   'P 1'
#
loop_
_entity.id
_entity.type
_entity.pdbx_description
1 polymer ?
#
loop_
_entity_poly.entity_id
_entity_poly.type
_entity_poly.pdbx_seq_one_letter_code
_entity_poly.pdbx_strand_id
1 'polypeptide(L)'
;MNKGLISLIFVGVCGSTFLMHNEVTAQSSNLFRTYKREVPQKLSETPESVAAGKKVYEKRCWYCHGIEGKGDGPAAVTMFPKPRNFTRNEYKVRSTAFGSVPTDEDLFRIITSGIEGTAMPFWSTISETERWQALYYVKTFNDQFTKDASPRVIPVGSVPSTPESIERGRELFKEMKCFECHGDDGRGNGPLTVALQTEWNMPYRARDLTKGWNFKGGNAIEDIYRTISTGFNETPMGSYLEKLSDEDRWHVAHYVKSIAKDMASDVVVKVKLFEGEQLPSEPLDENWSKATAVEIPLAGQILVSPRHWTPSVDAVMVRAFYNNDEIAFLLEWDDATNRQEEVFRDAISLQFPAKIPESLKKPYFAMGDSSGSVNLWSWKAHWQEGFGAIAEAPESEPGVATELNAKGFKNITVQPPESQNITGKGVYQNGRWKTVLKRTLTTEDVKGDIQFEVGRLIPVAFAIWDGSNSDVGGQKSVSSWYYVSLEKPVPKTVFVYVLVAIVMGASVEMWFIARLRRFPPKMEEEQE
;
A
#
# COMPACT_ATOMS: atom_id res chain seq x y z
N MET A 1 -48.91 45.28 -40.14
CA MET A 1 -48.37 43.94 -40.46
C MET A 1 -46.87 44.05 -40.63
N ASN A 2 -46.09 43.80 -39.59
CA ASN A 2 -44.76 43.21 -39.75
C ASN A 2 -44.32 42.59 -38.43
N LYS A 3 -43.85 41.34 -38.53
CA LYS A 3 -43.32 40.53 -37.43
C LYS A 3 -41.89 40.97 -37.18
N GLY A 4 -41.54 41.25 -35.93
CA GLY A 4 -40.17 41.57 -35.50
C GLY A 4 -39.90 40.88 -34.17
N LEU A 5 -39.20 39.74 -34.29
CA LEU A 5 -38.80 38.83 -33.23
C LEU A 5 -37.79 39.54 -32.30
N ILE A 6 -38.19 39.93 -31.09
CA ILE A 6 -37.23 40.39 -30.06
C ILE A 6 -36.83 39.17 -29.23
N SER A 7 -35.59 38.75 -29.48
CA SER A 7 -34.87 37.70 -28.77
C SER A 7 -34.78 38.04 -27.28
N LEU A 8 -35.39 37.21 -26.42
CA LEU A 8 -35.09 37.23 -25.00
C LEU A 8 -33.66 36.70 -24.81
N ILE A 9 -32.72 37.59 -24.49
CA ILE A 9 -31.44 37.19 -23.92
C ILE A 9 -31.74 36.65 -22.51
N PHE A 10 -31.93 35.35 -22.43
CA PHE A 10 -31.75 34.59 -21.20
C PHE A 10 -30.28 34.75 -20.81
N VAL A 11 -29.98 35.66 -19.88
CA VAL A 11 -28.77 35.55 -19.07
C VAL A 11 -29.01 34.36 -18.15
N GLY A 12 -28.77 33.17 -18.68
CA GLY A 12 -28.61 31.98 -17.87
C GLY A 12 -27.43 32.26 -16.96
N VAL A 13 -27.71 32.47 -15.67
CA VAL A 13 -26.72 32.24 -14.62
C VAL A 13 -26.37 30.77 -14.78
N CYS A 14 -25.27 30.53 -15.51
CA CYS A 14 -24.67 29.22 -15.59
C CYS A 14 -24.28 28.89 -14.16
N GLY A 15 -25.12 28.10 -13.50
CA GLY A 15 -24.74 27.35 -12.33
C GLY A 15 -23.68 26.38 -12.78
N SER A 16 -22.46 26.89 -12.94
CA SER A 16 -21.26 26.10 -12.94
C SER A 16 -21.17 25.56 -11.52
N THR A 17 -21.84 24.44 -11.27
CA THR A 17 -21.32 23.46 -10.34
C THR A 17 -19.96 23.06 -10.92
N PHE A 18 -18.95 23.91 -10.66
CA PHE A 18 -17.57 23.49 -10.57
C PHE A 18 -17.57 22.50 -9.41
N LEU A 19 -17.91 21.24 -9.73
CA LEU A 19 -17.31 20.10 -9.09
C LEU A 19 -15.82 20.25 -9.40
N MET A 20 -15.16 21.12 -8.64
CA MET A 20 -13.74 20.97 -8.39
C MET A 20 -13.64 19.61 -7.73
N HIS A 21 -13.45 18.59 -8.58
CA HIS A 21 -12.63 17.46 -8.20
C HIS A 21 -11.31 18.10 -7.80
N ASN A 22 -11.23 18.46 -6.52
CA ASN A 22 -9.98 18.50 -5.81
C ASN A 22 -9.47 17.06 -5.86
N GLU A 23 -8.93 16.66 -7.01
CA GLU A 23 -7.78 15.77 -7.00
C GLU A 23 -6.68 16.58 -6.32
N VAL A 24 -6.78 16.66 -4.99
CA VAL A 24 -5.60 16.65 -4.17
C VAL A 24 -4.99 15.29 -4.49
N THR A 25 -4.19 15.26 -5.55
CA THR A 25 -3.06 14.35 -5.62
C THR A 25 -2.26 14.71 -4.37
N ALA A 26 -2.61 14.07 -3.26
CA ALA A 26 -1.78 14.02 -2.09
C ALA A 26 -0.41 13.70 -2.67
N GLN A 27 0.52 14.63 -2.47
CA GLN A 27 1.87 14.53 -2.95
C GLN A 27 2.39 13.25 -2.31
N SER A 28 2.24 12.13 -3.01
CA SER A 28 2.64 10.84 -2.53
C SER A 28 4.13 11.03 -2.35
N SER A 29 4.55 11.09 -1.10
CA SER A 29 5.95 11.00 -0.74
C SER A 29 6.54 9.92 -1.64
N ASN A 30 7.71 10.18 -2.23
CA ASN A 30 8.46 9.31 -3.14
C ASN A 30 8.82 7.91 -2.55
N LEU A 31 8.01 7.38 -1.65
CA LEU A 31 8.05 6.05 -1.07
C LEU A 31 7.76 4.96 -2.12
N PHE A 32 7.08 5.27 -3.23
CA PHE A 32 6.72 4.28 -4.26
C PHE A 32 7.38 4.57 -5.59
N ARG A 33 7.86 3.48 -6.23
CA ARG A 33 8.45 3.49 -7.57
C ARG A 33 7.53 4.13 -8.61
N THR A 34 8.04 5.10 -9.36
CA THR A 34 7.47 5.45 -10.67
C THR A 34 8.01 4.49 -11.72
N TYR A 35 7.15 3.63 -12.27
CA TYR A 35 7.53 2.72 -13.35
C TYR A 35 7.76 3.51 -14.65
N LYS A 36 9.02 3.74 -15.04
CA LYS A 36 9.35 4.46 -16.28
C LYS A 36 9.29 3.53 -17.48
N ARG A 37 8.43 3.87 -18.45
CA ARG A 37 8.24 3.13 -19.71
C ARG A 37 9.17 3.59 -20.82
N GLU A 38 9.48 4.88 -20.85
CA GLU A 38 10.35 5.48 -21.84
C GLU A 38 11.78 4.98 -21.66
N VAL A 39 12.35 4.53 -22.77
CA VAL A 39 13.75 4.12 -22.85
C VAL A 39 14.44 5.11 -23.79
N PRO A 40 15.51 5.77 -23.35
CA PRO A 40 16.24 6.72 -24.18
C PRO A 40 16.93 6.00 -25.33
N GLN A 41 17.50 6.77 -26.26
CA GLN A 41 18.25 6.21 -27.38
C GLN A 41 19.32 5.23 -26.88
N LYS A 42 19.33 4.03 -27.48
CA LYS A 42 20.26 2.97 -27.16
C LYS A 42 21.70 3.40 -27.47
N LEU A 43 22.57 3.24 -26.47
CA LEU A 43 24.01 3.43 -26.63
C LEU A 43 24.59 2.32 -27.52
N SER A 44 25.71 2.57 -28.20
CA SER A 44 26.41 1.49 -28.92
C SER A 44 27.12 0.57 -27.94
N GLU A 45 26.89 -0.74 -28.06
CA GLU A 45 27.56 -1.78 -27.26
C GLU A 45 28.97 -2.05 -27.82
N THR A 46 29.95 -1.27 -27.34
CA THR A 46 31.38 -1.44 -27.67
C THR A 46 32.17 -2.01 -26.48
N PRO A 47 33.38 -2.58 -26.70
CA PRO A 47 34.24 -3.03 -25.61
C PRO A 47 34.53 -1.95 -24.55
N GLU A 48 34.66 -0.69 -24.98
CA GLU A 48 34.84 0.47 -24.10
C GLU A 48 33.60 0.72 -23.23
N SER A 49 32.41 0.62 -23.81
CA SER A 49 31.14 0.76 -23.08
C SER A 49 30.94 -0.35 -22.04
N VAL A 50 31.32 -1.59 -22.38
CA VAL A 50 31.30 -2.74 -21.45
C VAL A 50 32.31 -2.53 -20.32
N ALA A 51 33.52 -2.07 -20.63
CA ALA A 51 34.56 -1.78 -19.64
C ALA A 51 34.17 -0.62 -18.70
N ALA A 52 33.50 0.41 -19.21
CA ALA A 52 32.90 1.47 -18.39
C ALA A 52 31.78 0.91 -17.49
N GLY A 53 30.95 0.02 -18.04
CA GLY A 53 29.88 -0.67 -17.32
C GLY A 53 30.36 -1.48 -16.13
N LYS A 54 31.49 -2.17 -16.29
CA LYS A 54 32.15 -2.89 -15.19
C LYS A 54 32.44 -1.98 -14.00
N LYS A 55 32.95 -0.77 -14.24
CA LYS A 55 33.23 0.21 -13.17
C LYS A 55 31.95 0.64 -12.44
N VAL A 56 30.85 0.80 -13.16
CA VAL A 56 29.54 1.12 -12.56
C VAL A 56 29.07 -0.05 -11.69
N TYR A 57 29.16 -1.28 -12.21
CA TYR A 57 28.76 -2.50 -11.50
C TYR A 57 29.56 -2.72 -10.20
N GLU A 58 30.89 -2.58 -10.26
CA GLU A 58 31.78 -2.69 -9.10
C GLU A 58 31.57 -1.57 -8.06
N LYS A 59 30.97 -0.45 -8.46
CA LYS A 59 30.65 0.64 -7.54
C LYS A 59 29.26 0.48 -6.90
N ARG A 60 28.31 -0.14 -7.59
CA ARG A 60 26.87 -0.04 -7.25
C ARG A 60 26.11 -1.37 -7.14
N CYS A 61 26.51 -2.41 -7.86
CA CYS A 61 25.67 -3.59 -8.08
C CYS A 61 26.20 -4.85 -7.37
N TRP A 62 27.53 -5.04 -7.34
CA TRP A 62 28.15 -6.29 -6.87
C TRP A 62 27.84 -6.63 -5.40
N TYR A 63 27.62 -5.62 -4.54
CA TYR A 63 27.38 -5.85 -3.11
C TYR A 63 26.12 -6.70 -2.87
N CYS A 64 25.15 -6.60 -3.77
CA CYS A 64 23.95 -7.45 -3.79
C CYS A 64 24.11 -8.61 -4.78
N HIS A 65 24.56 -8.34 -6.02
CA HIS A 65 24.54 -9.31 -7.10
C HIS A 65 25.79 -10.22 -7.20
N GLY A 66 26.79 -10.03 -6.35
CA GLY A 66 28.06 -10.75 -6.37
C GLY A 66 29.05 -10.17 -7.39
N ILE A 67 30.35 -10.42 -7.21
CA ILE A 67 31.38 -9.98 -8.17
C ILE A 67 31.24 -10.75 -9.48
N GLU A 68 30.86 -12.02 -9.41
CA GLU A 68 30.65 -12.92 -10.55
C GLU A 68 29.21 -12.92 -11.05
N GLY A 69 28.36 -12.00 -10.56
CA GLY A 69 26.96 -11.90 -10.98
C GLY A 69 26.05 -13.03 -10.50
N LYS A 70 26.45 -13.84 -9.52
CA LYS A 70 25.71 -15.03 -9.06
C LYS A 70 24.55 -14.75 -8.10
N GLY A 71 24.29 -13.49 -7.76
CA GLY A 71 23.27 -13.11 -6.78
C GLY A 71 23.66 -13.40 -5.33
N ASP A 72 24.96 -13.59 -5.07
CA ASP A 72 25.56 -14.06 -3.82
C ASP A 72 26.47 -13.00 -3.17
N GLY A 73 26.22 -11.71 -3.46
CA GLY A 73 26.96 -10.62 -2.85
C GLY A 73 26.80 -10.60 -1.31
N PRO A 74 27.69 -9.92 -0.57
CA PRO A 74 27.65 -9.91 0.90
C PRO A 74 26.28 -9.51 1.50
N ALA A 75 25.52 -8.64 0.81
CA ALA A 75 24.18 -8.24 1.25
C ALA A 75 23.11 -9.32 1.05
N ALA A 76 23.31 -10.22 0.07
CA ALA A 76 22.31 -11.20 -0.36
C ALA A 76 21.88 -12.16 0.75
N VAL A 77 22.73 -12.39 1.76
CA VAL A 77 22.46 -13.29 2.90
C VAL A 77 21.14 -12.96 3.59
N THR A 78 20.83 -11.68 3.76
CA THR A 78 19.66 -11.18 4.51
C THR A 78 18.51 -10.70 3.63
N MET A 79 18.63 -10.83 2.31
CA MET A 79 17.62 -10.34 1.36
C MET A 79 16.64 -11.44 0.95
N PHE A 80 15.36 -11.12 1.02
CA PHE A 80 14.29 -11.91 0.42
C PHE A 80 13.33 -10.97 -0.34
N PRO A 81 13.05 -11.22 -1.63
CA PRO A 81 13.65 -12.23 -2.50
C PRO A 81 15.17 -12.03 -2.69
N LYS A 82 15.90 -13.10 -3.00
CA LYS A 82 17.34 -13.04 -3.28
C LYS A 82 17.62 -12.18 -4.53
N PRO A 83 18.77 -11.47 -4.58
CA PRO A 83 19.22 -10.78 -5.78
C PRO A 83 19.30 -11.72 -6.99
N ARG A 84 19.11 -11.17 -8.19
CA ARG A 84 19.18 -11.95 -9.42
C ARG A 84 20.58 -12.54 -9.61
N ASN A 85 20.64 -13.84 -9.85
CA ASN A 85 21.76 -14.51 -10.49
C ASN A 85 21.72 -14.24 -12.00
N PHE A 86 22.66 -13.44 -12.50
CA PHE A 86 22.80 -13.06 -13.89
C PHE A 86 23.42 -14.14 -14.77
N THR A 87 24.07 -15.16 -14.19
CA THR A 87 24.67 -16.29 -14.94
C THR A 87 23.62 -17.30 -15.42
N ARG A 88 22.34 -17.09 -15.05
CA ARG A 88 21.23 -17.98 -15.37
C ARG A 88 20.12 -17.19 -16.08
N ASN A 89 19.33 -17.87 -16.90
CA ASN A 89 18.23 -17.25 -17.65
C ASN A 89 16.91 -17.20 -16.85
N GLU A 90 16.99 -16.60 -15.67
CA GLU A 90 15.89 -16.59 -14.70
C GLU A 90 15.15 -15.24 -14.66
N TYR A 91 15.25 -14.43 -15.71
CA TYR A 91 14.70 -13.09 -15.69
C TYR A 91 13.16 -13.13 -15.53
N LYS A 92 12.65 -12.34 -14.59
CA LYS A 92 11.22 -12.32 -14.25
C LYS A 92 10.46 -11.32 -15.15
N VAL A 93 10.88 -10.07 -15.13
CA VAL A 93 10.23 -9.00 -15.92
C VAL A 93 10.86 -8.97 -17.30
N ARG A 94 10.08 -9.30 -18.34
CA ARG A 94 10.54 -9.44 -19.74
C ARG A 94 9.39 -9.12 -20.70
N SER A 95 9.70 -8.75 -21.93
CA SER A 95 8.75 -8.70 -23.05
C SER A 95 8.93 -9.85 -24.05
N THR A 96 9.80 -10.81 -23.76
CA THR A 96 10.14 -11.93 -24.65
C THR A 96 9.43 -13.24 -24.25
N ALA A 97 9.40 -14.23 -25.15
CA ALA A 97 8.74 -15.53 -24.90
C ALA A 97 9.31 -16.27 -23.66
N PHE A 98 8.52 -17.09 -22.97
CA PHE A 98 8.94 -17.79 -21.74
C PHE A 98 10.24 -18.58 -21.93
N GLY A 99 11.18 -18.42 -21.00
CA GLY A 99 12.50 -19.05 -21.10
C GLY A 99 13.50 -18.33 -22.02
N SER A 100 13.15 -17.22 -22.66
CA SER A 100 14.10 -16.38 -23.42
C SER A 100 14.72 -15.27 -22.55
N VAL A 101 15.88 -14.77 -22.97
CA VAL A 101 16.51 -13.61 -22.32
C VAL A 101 15.68 -12.33 -22.52
N PRO A 102 15.72 -11.36 -21.58
CA PRO A 102 15.07 -10.07 -21.76
C PRO A 102 15.75 -9.24 -22.86
N THR A 103 15.04 -8.26 -23.42
CA THR A 103 15.68 -7.29 -24.33
C THR A 103 16.55 -6.30 -23.56
N ASP A 104 17.38 -5.54 -24.27
CA ASP A 104 18.17 -4.49 -23.61
C ASP A 104 17.27 -3.40 -23.01
N GLU A 105 16.13 -3.10 -23.65
CA GLU A 105 15.13 -2.15 -23.16
C GLU A 105 14.43 -2.66 -21.89
N ASP A 106 14.16 -3.97 -21.79
CA ASP A 106 13.68 -4.59 -20.55
C ASP A 106 14.68 -4.36 -19.40
N LEU A 107 15.96 -4.69 -19.64
CA LEU A 107 17.02 -4.53 -18.64
C LEU A 107 17.20 -3.06 -18.24
N PHE A 108 17.18 -2.15 -19.21
CA PHE A 108 17.28 -0.72 -18.96
C PHE A 108 16.14 -0.21 -18.08
N ARG A 109 14.90 -0.62 -18.36
CA ARG A 109 13.72 -0.26 -17.54
C ARG A 109 13.83 -0.79 -16.10
N ILE A 110 14.29 -2.03 -15.95
CA ILE A 110 14.51 -2.66 -14.64
C ILE A 110 15.56 -1.90 -13.84
N ILE A 111 16.72 -1.58 -14.43
CA ILE A 111 17.77 -0.81 -13.75
C ILE A 111 17.27 0.58 -13.39
N THR A 112 16.60 1.26 -14.34
CA THR A 112 16.10 2.63 -14.14
C THR A 112 15.09 2.71 -13.00
N SER A 113 14.15 1.76 -12.96
CA SER A 113 12.99 1.85 -12.08
C SER A 113 13.11 0.97 -10.82
N GLY A 114 14.09 0.08 -10.73
CA GLY A 114 14.17 -0.91 -9.66
C GLY A 114 13.12 -2.02 -9.79
N ILE A 115 12.93 -2.82 -8.74
CA ILE A 115 11.86 -3.84 -8.69
C ILE A 115 11.12 -3.73 -7.35
N GLU A 116 9.85 -3.38 -7.42
CA GLU A 116 9.02 -3.13 -6.24
C GLU A 116 8.80 -4.40 -5.40
N GLY A 117 8.72 -4.21 -4.07
CA GLY A 117 8.69 -5.31 -3.11
C GLY A 117 9.93 -6.23 -3.17
N THR A 118 11.10 -5.66 -3.51
CA THR A 118 12.42 -6.28 -3.40
C THR A 118 13.46 -5.24 -2.96
N ALA A 119 14.67 -5.67 -2.60
CA ALA A 119 15.76 -4.77 -2.25
C ALA A 119 16.42 -4.07 -3.46
N MET A 120 15.91 -4.25 -4.69
CA MET A 120 16.48 -3.65 -5.90
C MET A 120 16.00 -2.20 -6.07
N PRO A 121 16.85 -1.18 -5.78
CA PRO A 121 16.45 0.22 -5.84
C PRO A 121 16.33 0.70 -7.30
N PHE A 122 15.76 1.88 -7.47
CA PHE A 122 15.82 2.62 -8.73
C PHE A 122 17.20 3.25 -8.93
N TRP A 123 17.72 3.17 -10.15
CA TRP A 123 18.98 3.84 -10.54
C TRP A 123 18.75 5.00 -11.49
N SER A 124 17.58 5.63 -11.44
CA SER A 124 17.31 6.92 -12.09
C SER A 124 18.23 8.06 -11.59
N THR A 125 18.97 7.82 -10.49
CA THR A 125 19.93 8.71 -9.85
C THR A 125 21.31 8.78 -10.53
N ILE A 126 21.63 7.84 -11.42
CA ILE A 126 22.84 7.87 -12.26
C ILE A 126 22.47 8.23 -13.71
N SER A 127 23.45 8.51 -14.56
CA SER A 127 23.18 8.93 -15.95
C SER A 127 22.61 7.79 -16.81
N GLU A 128 21.88 8.14 -17.88
CA GLU A 128 21.40 7.16 -18.86
C GLU A 128 22.54 6.36 -19.48
N THR A 129 23.65 7.02 -19.80
CA THR A 129 24.87 6.40 -20.31
C THR A 129 25.42 5.35 -19.34
N GLU A 130 25.52 5.67 -18.04
CA GLU A 130 26.00 4.71 -17.04
C GLU A 130 25.06 3.51 -16.89
N ARG A 131 23.73 3.71 -17.00
CA ARG A 131 22.76 2.60 -16.98
C ARG A 131 22.90 1.68 -18.20
N TRP A 132 23.06 2.24 -19.40
CA TRP A 132 23.36 1.46 -20.62
C TRP A 132 24.68 0.70 -20.49
N GLN A 133 25.73 1.33 -20.00
CA GLN A 133 27.01 0.66 -19.81
C GLN A 133 26.91 -0.49 -18.78
N ALA A 134 26.25 -0.25 -17.64
CA ALA A 134 26.06 -1.26 -16.60
C ALA A 134 25.32 -2.50 -17.14
N LEU A 135 24.29 -2.32 -17.97
CA LEU A 135 23.55 -3.45 -18.53
C LEU A 135 24.38 -4.26 -19.54
N TYR A 136 25.23 -3.62 -20.35
CA TYR A 136 26.15 -4.36 -21.23
C TYR A 136 27.11 -5.22 -20.43
N TYR A 137 27.64 -4.71 -19.31
CA TYR A 137 28.44 -5.54 -18.42
C TYR A 137 27.64 -6.70 -17.81
N VAL A 138 26.40 -6.47 -17.38
CA VAL A 138 25.53 -7.53 -16.85
C VAL A 138 25.29 -8.65 -17.87
N LYS A 139 25.12 -8.31 -19.16
CA LYS A 139 24.95 -9.31 -20.24
C LYS A 139 26.16 -10.24 -20.36
N THR A 140 27.37 -9.79 -20.00
CA THR A 140 28.58 -10.62 -20.09
C THR A 140 28.59 -11.83 -19.15
N PHE A 141 27.74 -11.85 -18.11
CA PHE A 141 27.65 -12.98 -17.17
C PHE A 141 26.92 -14.20 -17.77
N ASN A 142 26.20 -14.06 -18.88
CA ASN A 142 25.43 -15.15 -19.48
C ASN A 142 25.56 -15.12 -21.02
N ASP A 143 26.16 -16.17 -21.57
CA ASP A 143 26.40 -16.30 -23.01
C ASP A 143 25.12 -16.38 -23.85
N GLN A 144 23.96 -16.65 -23.24
CA GLN A 144 22.67 -16.67 -23.93
C GLN A 144 22.31 -15.31 -24.54
N PHE A 145 22.77 -14.19 -23.96
CA PHE A 145 22.58 -12.86 -24.58
C PHE A 145 23.28 -12.70 -25.94
N THR A 146 24.30 -13.52 -26.21
CA THR A 146 24.98 -13.55 -27.51
C THR A 146 24.37 -14.60 -28.44
N LYS A 147 23.92 -15.74 -27.90
CA LYS A 147 23.32 -16.84 -28.66
C LYS A 147 21.89 -16.53 -29.12
N ASP A 148 21.12 -15.83 -28.29
CA ASP A 148 19.75 -15.37 -28.55
C ASP A 148 19.74 -13.85 -28.74
N ALA A 149 20.48 -13.37 -29.74
CA ALA A 149 20.70 -11.93 -29.97
C ALA A 149 19.43 -11.15 -30.37
N SER A 150 18.37 -11.86 -30.78
CA SER A 150 17.11 -11.28 -31.24
C SER A 150 15.93 -12.09 -30.71
N PRO A 151 15.68 -12.09 -29.38
CA PRO A 151 14.61 -12.87 -28.79
C PRO A 151 13.26 -12.40 -29.31
N ARG A 152 12.33 -13.33 -29.54
CA ARG A 152 10.97 -13.00 -29.99
C ARG A 152 10.26 -12.16 -28.93
N VAL A 153 10.00 -10.90 -29.26
CA VAL A 153 9.19 -9.98 -28.46
C VAL A 153 7.71 -10.32 -28.65
N ILE A 154 6.98 -10.40 -27.54
CA ILE A 154 5.53 -10.60 -27.56
C ILE A 154 4.86 -9.26 -27.88
N PRO A 155 4.07 -9.18 -28.96
CA PRO A 155 3.37 -7.95 -29.29
C PRO A 155 2.34 -7.63 -28.21
N VAL A 156 2.17 -6.34 -27.93
CA VAL A 156 1.15 -5.85 -26.99
C VAL A 156 0.06 -5.20 -27.83
N GLY A 157 -1.08 -5.89 -27.92
CA GLY A 157 -2.30 -5.36 -28.54
C GLY A 157 -3.03 -4.38 -27.62
N SER A 158 -4.33 -4.20 -27.83
CA SER A 158 -5.19 -3.52 -26.87
C SER A 158 -6.62 -3.97 -27.05
N VAL A 159 -7.26 -4.34 -25.94
CA VAL A 159 -8.72 -4.54 -25.87
C VAL A 159 -9.29 -3.46 -24.94
N PRO A 160 -10.45 -2.85 -25.24
CA PRO A 160 -11.07 -1.90 -24.32
C PRO A 160 -11.47 -2.55 -22.99
N SER A 161 -11.23 -1.84 -21.88
CA SER A 161 -11.67 -2.28 -20.55
C SER A 161 -13.15 -1.96 -20.34
N THR A 162 -14.03 -2.91 -20.66
CA THR A 162 -15.47 -2.82 -20.39
C THR A 162 -15.87 -3.72 -19.20
N PRO A 163 -17.05 -3.52 -18.58
CA PRO A 163 -17.56 -4.44 -17.56
C PRO A 163 -17.62 -5.89 -18.02
N GLU A 164 -17.98 -6.15 -19.27
CA GLU A 164 -18.03 -7.49 -19.87
C GLU A 164 -16.63 -8.10 -19.96
N SER A 165 -15.63 -7.30 -20.35
CA SER A 165 -14.24 -7.75 -20.36
C SER A 165 -13.73 -8.10 -18.96
N ILE A 166 -14.11 -7.34 -17.93
CA ILE A 166 -13.71 -7.60 -16.54
C ILE A 166 -14.35 -8.89 -16.06
N GLU A 167 -15.64 -9.08 -16.34
CA GLU A 167 -16.37 -10.28 -15.96
C GLU A 167 -15.81 -11.52 -16.66
N ARG A 168 -15.53 -11.45 -17.97
CA ARG A 168 -14.86 -12.53 -18.69
C ARG A 168 -13.48 -12.85 -18.10
N GLY A 169 -12.74 -11.82 -17.71
CA GLY A 169 -11.45 -11.98 -17.02
C GLY A 169 -11.57 -12.69 -15.68
N ARG A 170 -12.63 -12.40 -14.90
CA ARG A 170 -12.93 -13.05 -13.63
C ARG A 170 -13.25 -14.53 -13.81
N GLU A 171 -14.01 -14.89 -14.85
CA GLU A 171 -14.28 -16.30 -15.21
C GLU A 171 -12.99 -17.03 -15.55
N LEU A 172 -12.19 -16.46 -16.47
CA LEU A 172 -10.91 -17.02 -16.89
C LEU A 172 -9.92 -17.18 -15.72
N PHE A 173 -9.92 -16.25 -14.76
CA PHE A 173 -9.10 -16.35 -13.56
C PHE A 173 -9.42 -17.64 -12.76
N LYS A 174 -10.69 -18.05 -12.73
CA LYS A 174 -11.12 -19.31 -12.10
C LYS A 174 -10.87 -20.53 -12.99
N GLU A 175 -11.23 -20.47 -14.27
CA GLU A 175 -11.03 -21.56 -15.24
C GLU A 175 -9.54 -21.95 -15.34
N MET A 176 -8.65 -20.96 -15.35
CA MET A 176 -7.21 -21.15 -15.42
C MET A 176 -6.55 -21.38 -14.06
N LYS A 177 -7.35 -21.49 -12.99
CA LYS A 177 -6.93 -21.78 -11.62
C LYS A 177 -5.90 -20.80 -11.06
N CYS A 178 -5.99 -19.53 -11.44
CA CYS A 178 -5.13 -18.47 -10.89
C CYS A 178 -5.32 -18.34 -9.37
N PHE A 179 -6.54 -18.61 -8.87
CA PHE A 179 -6.89 -18.57 -7.45
C PHE A 179 -6.13 -19.59 -6.58
N GLU A 180 -5.65 -20.70 -7.14
CA GLU A 180 -4.88 -21.71 -6.38
C GLU A 180 -3.62 -21.09 -5.76
N CYS A 181 -3.00 -20.13 -6.46
CA CYS A 181 -1.86 -19.36 -5.97
C CYS A 181 -2.30 -18.02 -5.38
N HIS A 182 -3.12 -17.26 -6.13
CA HIS A 182 -3.43 -15.87 -5.80
C HIS A 182 -4.64 -15.69 -4.88
N GLY A 183 -5.38 -16.74 -4.54
CA GLY A 183 -6.65 -16.65 -3.79
C GLY A 183 -7.82 -16.19 -4.67
N ASP A 184 -9.05 -16.45 -4.22
CA ASP A 184 -10.28 -16.10 -4.95
C ASP A 184 -10.45 -14.59 -5.18
N ASP A 185 -9.95 -13.77 -4.26
CA ASP A 185 -9.98 -12.30 -4.32
C ASP A 185 -8.61 -11.69 -4.66
N GLY A 186 -7.63 -12.52 -5.04
CA GLY A 186 -6.32 -12.08 -5.49
C GLY A 186 -5.33 -11.72 -4.38
N ARG A 187 -5.60 -12.01 -3.10
CA ARG A 187 -4.74 -11.61 -1.96
C ARG A 187 -3.42 -12.37 -1.79
N GLY A 188 -3.15 -13.37 -2.63
CA GLY A 188 -1.94 -14.18 -2.54
C GLY A 188 -1.99 -15.28 -1.47
N ASN A 189 -3.20 -15.63 -1.01
CA ASN A 189 -3.50 -16.63 0.02
C ASN A 189 -4.11 -17.92 -0.57
N GLY A 190 -3.84 -18.21 -1.85
CA GLY A 190 -4.34 -19.43 -2.48
C GLY A 190 -3.79 -20.69 -1.78
N PRO A 191 -4.55 -21.80 -1.76
CA PRO A 191 -4.16 -23.01 -1.03
C PRO A 191 -2.81 -23.58 -1.46
N LEU A 192 -2.44 -23.47 -2.74
CA LEU A 192 -1.11 -23.89 -3.21
C LEU A 192 0.00 -22.98 -2.67
N THR A 193 -0.23 -21.67 -2.57
CA THR A 193 0.73 -20.74 -1.94
C THR A 193 0.93 -21.06 -0.47
N VAL A 194 -0.17 -21.31 0.26
CA VAL A 194 -0.12 -21.70 1.67
C VAL A 194 0.63 -23.02 1.88
N ALA A 195 0.36 -24.03 1.06
CA ALA A 195 1.04 -25.33 1.13
C ALA A 195 2.55 -25.21 0.80
N LEU A 196 2.91 -24.43 -0.24
CA LEU A 196 4.30 -24.14 -0.60
C LEU A 196 5.08 -23.55 0.58
N GLN A 197 4.46 -22.62 1.32
CA GLN A 197 5.10 -21.95 2.45
C GLN A 197 5.14 -22.83 3.70
N THR A 198 4.00 -23.39 4.10
CA THR A 198 3.85 -24.02 5.42
C THR A 198 4.26 -25.49 5.45
N GLU A 199 4.01 -26.24 4.37
CA GLU A 199 4.25 -27.69 4.34
C GLU A 199 5.58 -28.04 3.66
N TRP A 200 5.94 -27.33 2.58
CA TRP A 200 7.12 -27.66 1.78
C TRP A 200 8.30 -26.72 2.00
N ASN A 201 8.14 -25.67 2.82
CA ASN A 201 9.16 -24.67 3.12
C ASN A 201 9.83 -24.10 1.86
N MET A 202 9.03 -23.86 0.82
CA MET A 202 9.47 -23.32 -0.46
C MET A 202 9.40 -21.78 -0.45
N PRO A 203 10.36 -21.08 -1.08
CA PRO A 203 10.46 -19.63 -1.03
C PRO A 203 9.49 -18.88 -1.98
N TYR A 204 8.51 -19.57 -2.56
CA TYR A 204 7.61 -18.97 -3.55
C TYR A 204 6.38 -18.39 -2.86
N ARG A 205 6.16 -17.09 -3.06
CA ARG A 205 4.98 -16.37 -2.58
C ARG A 205 4.26 -15.77 -3.77
N ALA A 206 2.97 -16.09 -3.90
CA ALA A 206 2.10 -15.35 -4.80
C ALA A 206 2.02 -13.89 -4.34
N ARG A 207 1.89 -12.96 -5.29
CA ARG A 207 1.70 -11.56 -4.95
C ARG A 207 0.22 -11.32 -4.65
N ASP A 208 -0.04 -10.51 -3.63
CA ASP A 208 -1.32 -9.85 -3.45
C ASP A 208 -1.59 -8.91 -4.63
N LEU A 209 -2.48 -9.34 -5.51
CA LEU A 209 -2.94 -8.64 -6.70
C LEU A 209 -3.79 -7.42 -6.36
N THR A 210 -4.32 -7.30 -5.14
CA THR A 210 -5.01 -6.10 -4.69
C THR A 210 -4.04 -4.95 -4.43
N LYS A 211 -2.76 -5.24 -4.19
CA LYS A 211 -1.69 -4.25 -3.95
C LYS A 211 -0.96 -3.93 -5.26
N GLY A 212 -1.60 -3.13 -6.12
CA GLY A 212 -1.07 -2.79 -7.44
C GLY A 212 0.34 -2.21 -7.40
N TRP A 213 0.68 -1.45 -6.36
CA TRP A 213 2.02 -0.89 -6.17
C TRP A 213 3.10 -1.99 -6.10
N ASN A 214 2.81 -3.18 -5.58
CA ASN A 214 3.80 -4.25 -5.43
C ASN A 214 4.10 -5.04 -6.72
N PHE A 215 3.55 -4.66 -7.88
CA PHE A 215 3.72 -5.45 -9.10
C PHE A 215 5.15 -5.32 -9.65
N LYS A 216 5.89 -6.43 -9.71
CA LYS A 216 7.31 -6.45 -10.11
C LYS A 216 7.52 -5.82 -11.49
N GLY A 217 6.62 -6.16 -12.42
CA GLY A 217 6.64 -5.71 -13.81
C GLY A 217 5.98 -4.36 -14.07
N GLY A 218 5.43 -3.67 -13.07
CA GLY A 218 4.59 -2.48 -13.25
C GLY A 218 3.09 -2.78 -13.07
N ASN A 219 2.30 -1.73 -12.82
CA ASN A 219 0.88 -1.81 -12.43
C ASN A 219 -0.10 -1.27 -13.47
N ALA A 220 0.40 -0.82 -14.62
CA ALA A 220 -0.46 -0.38 -15.72
C ALA A 220 -0.89 -1.59 -16.57
N ILE A 221 -1.97 -1.43 -17.33
CA ILE A 221 -2.68 -2.58 -17.89
C ILE A 221 -1.81 -3.41 -18.85
N GLU A 222 -0.96 -2.76 -19.64
CA GLU A 222 -0.01 -3.40 -20.54
C GLU A 222 1.07 -4.19 -19.79
N ASP A 223 1.42 -3.78 -18.56
CA ASP A 223 2.41 -4.46 -17.72
C ASP A 223 1.83 -5.74 -17.11
N ILE A 224 0.55 -5.68 -16.73
CA ILE A 224 -0.21 -6.84 -16.24
C ILE A 224 -0.40 -7.84 -17.37
N TYR A 225 -0.88 -7.38 -18.54
CA TYR A 225 -1.01 -8.19 -19.74
C TYR A 225 0.33 -8.87 -20.12
N ARG A 226 1.43 -8.10 -20.12
CA ARG A 226 2.77 -8.64 -20.39
C ARG A 226 3.13 -9.72 -19.38
N THR A 227 2.90 -9.49 -18.09
CA THR A 227 3.20 -10.48 -17.04
C THR A 227 2.44 -11.79 -17.23
N ILE A 228 1.14 -11.74 -17.56
CA ILE A 228 0.32 -12.92 -17.86
C ILE A 228 0.85 -13.63 -19.11
N SER A 229 1.21 -12.87 -20.15
CA SER A 229 1.67 -13.39 -21.42
C SER A 229 3.06 -14.02 -21.32
N THR A 230 4.01 -13.39 -20.64
CA THR A 230 5.42 -13.82 -20.63
C THR A 230 5.77 -14.72 -19.45
N GLY A 231 4.97 -14.70 -18.38
CA GLY A 231 5.28 -15.37 -17.11
C GLY A 231 6.56 -14.86 -16.45
N PHE A 232 6.93 -15.51 -15.35
CA PHE A 232 8.15 -15.31 -14.59
C PHE A 232 9.00 -16.59 -14.65
N ASN A 233 10.13 -16.53 -15.37
CA ASN A 233 11.04 -17.68 -15.51
C ASN A 233 11.46 -18.22 -14.14
N GLU A 234 11.52 -19.55 -14.03
CA GLU A 234 11.88 -20.30 -12.83
C GLU A 234 11.02 -19.97 -11.59
N THR A 235 9.75 -19.64 -11.81
CA THR A 235 8.74 -19.58 -10.75
C THR A 235 7.50 -20.35 -11.18
N PRO A 236 6.61 -20.72 -10.23
CA PRO A 236 5.32 -21.32 -10.57
C PRO A 236 4.43 -20.44 -11.47
N MET A 237 4.67 -19.13 -11.55
CA MET A 237 3.95 -18.22 -12.44
C MET A 237 4.47 -18.34 -13.88
N GLY A 238 4.02 -19.38 -14.58
CA GLY A 238 4.36 -19.65 -15.98
C GLY A 238 3.72 -18.66 -16.97
N SER A 239 3.99 -18.87 -18.26
CA SER A 239 3.36 -18.13 -19.35
C SER A 239 1.99 -18.70 -19.72
N TYR A 240 1.05 -17.81 -20.00
CA TYR A 240 -0.28 -18.15 -20.54
C TYR A 240 -0.40 -17.85 -22.04
N LEU A 241 0.71 -17.56 -22.73
CA LEU A 241 0.74 -17.22 -24.16
C LEU A 241 0.10 -18.31 -25.04
N GLU A 242 0.38 -19.58 -24.72
CA GLU A 242 -0.10 -20.76 -25.46
C GLU A 242 -1.40 -21.34 -24.86
N LYS A 243 -1.86 -20.82 -23.72
CA LYS A 243 -3.03 -21.34 -22.98
C LYS A 243 -4.28 -20.49 -23.15
N LEU A 244 -4.11 -19.20 -23.40
CA LEU A 244 -5.17 -18.23 -23.57
C LEU A 244 -4.99 -17.50 -24.88
N SER A 245 -6.10 -17.13 -25.53
CA SER A 245 -6.06 -16.24 -26.70
C SER A 245 -5.51 -14.86 -26.31
N ASP A 246 -5.15 -14.05 -27.31
CA ASP A 246 -4.67 -12.69 -27.06
C ASP A 246 -5.71 -11.84 -26.31
N GLU A 247 -6.96 -11.93 -26.77
CA GLU A 247 -8.11 -11.24 -26.20
C GLU A 247 -8.42 -11.72 -24.76
N ASP A 248 -8.40 -13.03 -24.51
CA ASP A 248 -8.62 -13.58 -23.17
C ASP A 248 -7.53 -13.13 -22.18
N ARG A 249 -6.27 -13.00 -22.60
CA ARG A 249 -5.21 -12.45 -21.74
C ARG A 249 -5.48 -10.99 -21.37
N TRP A 250 -6.04 -10.20 -22.26
CA TRP A 250 -6.49 -8.84 -21.94
C TRP A 250 -7.65 -8.83 -20.95
N HIS A 251 -8.62 -9.72 -21.11
CA HIS A 251 -9.72 -9.85 -20.17
C HIS A 251 -9.22 -10.16 -18.76
N VAL A 252 -8.31 -11.14 -18.61
CA VAL A 252 -7.68 -11.44 -17.31
C VAL A 252 -6.91 -10.23 -16.78
N ALA A 253 -6.18 -9.51 -17.63
CA ALA A 253 -5.46 -8.30 -17.20
C ALA A 253 -6.42 -7.21 -16.70
N HIS A 254 -7.57 -7.00 -17.35
CA HIS A 254 -8.59 -6.05 -16.89
C HIS A 254 -9.18 -6.47 -15.55
N TYR A 255 -9.47 -7.76 -15.36
CA TYR A 255 -9.91 -8.26 -14.06
C TYR A 255 -8.88 -8.01 -12.96
N VAL A 256 -7.61 -8.39 -13.18
CA VAL A 256 -6.52 -8.14 -12.23
C VAL A 256 -6.36 -6.64 -11.93
N LYS A 257 -6.48 -5.79 -12.96
CA LYS A 257 -6.43 -4.33 -12.77
C LYS A 257 -7.63 -3.80 -11.99
N SER A 258 -8.80 -4.42 -12.14
CA SER A 258 -10.03 -4.00 -11.45
C SER A 258 -10.02 -4.28 -9.95
N ILE A 259 -9.32 -5.33 -9.51
CA ILE A 259 -9.15 -5.66 -8.08
C ILE A 259 -7.94 -4.98 -7.44
N ALA A 260 -6.99 -4.51 -8.26
CA ALA A 260 -5.82 -3.76 -7.80
C ALA A 260 -6.21 -2.34 -7.38
N LYS A 261 -5.78 -1.93 -6.19
CA LYS A 261 -5.86 -0.55 -5.70
C LYS A 261 -4.49 0.12 -5.69
N ASP A 262 -4.51 1.44 -5.75
CA ASP A 262 -3.35 2.25 -5.40
C ASP A 262 -3.26 2.41 -3.88
N MET A 263 -2.05 2.68 -3.38
CA MET A 263 -1.87 2.84 -1.94
C MET A 263 -2.50 4.15 -1.46
N ALA A 264 -3.46 4.04 -0.54
CA ALA A 264 -4.13 5.18 0.08
C ALA A 264 -3.38 5.62 1.36
N SER A 265 -2.16 6.14 1.21
CA SER A 265 -1.32 6.54 2.36
C SER A 265 -1.42 8.03 2.69
N ASP A 266 -1.35 8.37 3.97
CA ASP A 266 -1.28 9.73 4.51
C ASP A 266 -0.37 9.70 5.77
N VAL A 267 0.26 10.82 6.09
CA VAL A 267 1.06 10.97 7.32
C VAL A 267 0.18 11.15 8.55
N VAL A 268 -1.10 11.50 8.37
CA VAL A 268 -2.09 11.65 9.45
C VAL A 268 -3.28 10.70 9.26
N VAL A 269 -3.50 9.83 10.25
CA VAL A 269 -4.75 9.09 10.45
C VAL A 269 -5.80 10.05 11.02
N LYS A 270 -6.71 10.49 10.16
CA LYS A 270 -7.83 11.36 10.53
C LYS A 270 -8.93 10.53 11.20
N VAL A 271 -9.21 10.82 12.46
CA VAL A 271 -10.24 10.13 13.25
C VAL A 271 -11.50 10.97 13.18
N LYS A 272 -12.52 10.45 12.50
CA LYS A 272 -13.79 11.14 12.32
C LYS A 272 -14.62 11.06 13.61
N LEU A 273 -15.36 12.12 13.90
CA LEU A 273 -16.38 12.07 14.95
C LEU A 273 -17.51 11.13 14.49
N PHE A 274 -17.86 10.17 15.34
CA PHE A 274 -18.96 9.25 15.11
C PHE A 274 -20.27 9.88 15.57
N GLU A 275 -21.30 9.84 14.73
CA GLU A 275 -22.60 10.47 15.02
C GLU A 275 -23.54 9.62 15.89
N GLY A 276 -23.20 8.34 16.12
CA GLY A 276 -23.95 7.44 17.00
C GLY A 276 -23.48 7.46 18.46
N GLU A 277 -24.29 6.91 19.36
CA GLU A 277 -23.96 6.84 20.79
C GLU A 277 -22.76 5.94 21.08
N GLN A 278 -22.72 4.76 20.45
CA GLN A 278 -21.68 3.75 20.66
C GLN A 278 -20.79 3.60 19.44
N LEU A 279 -19.47 3.56 19.66
CA LEU A 279 -18.52 3.27 18.58
C LEU A 279 -18.67 1.83 18.07
N PRO A 280 -18.41 1.60 16.76
CA PRO A 280 -18.32 0.24 16.22
C PRO A 280 -17.30 -0.60 17.01
N SER A 281 -17.73 -1.77 17.46
CA SER A 281 -16.90 -2.72 18.22
C SER A 281 -16.63 -4.01 17.47
N GLU A 282 -17.47 -4.34 16.47
CA GLU A 282 -17.28 -5.50 15.61
C GLU A 282 -16.36 -5.15 14.42
N PRO A 283 -15.35 -5.98 14.10
CA PRO A 283 -14.47 -5.73 12.96
C PRO A 283 -15.16 -5.72 11.58
N LEU A 284 -16.34 -6.34 11.46
CA LEU A 284 -17.11 -6.41 10.22
C LEU A 284 -18.26 -5.38 10.15
N ASP A 285 -18.33 -4.43 11.09
CA ASP A 285 -19.36 -3.40 11.09
C ASP A 285 -19.27 -2.51 9.82
N GLU A 286 -20.40 -2.33 9.14
CA GLU A 286 -20.48 -1.54 7.90
C GLU A 286 -20.12 -0.06 8.10
N ASN A 287 -20.25 0.45 9.33
CA ASN A 287 -19.90 1.84 9.65
C ASN A 287 -18.43 2.15 9.39
N TRP A 288 -17.54 1.14 9.45
CA TRP A 288 -16.13 1.32 9.11
C TRP A 288 -15.92 1.85 7.69
N SER A 289 -16.83 1.58 6.75
CA SER A 289 -16.76 2.13 5.39
C SER A 289 -16.83 3.66 5.32
N LYS A 290 -17.38 4.32 6.35
CA LYS A 290 -17.53 5.78 6.44
C LYS A 290 -16.24 6.47 6.96
N ALA A 291 -15.36 5.71 7.62
CA ALA A 291 -14.08 6.21 8.11
C ALA A 291 -13.08 6.38 6.96
N THR A 292 -12.18 7.35 7.09
CA THR A 292 -11.08 7.52 6.15
C THR A 292 -10.09 6.36 6.31
N ALA A 293 -9.85 5.62 5.23
CA ALA A 293 -8.83 4.58 5.21
C ALA A 293 -7.45 5.20 4.99
N VAL A 294 -6.48 4.83 5.84
CA VAL A 294 -5.07 5.20 5.67
C VAL A 294 -4.22 3.94 5.69
N GLU A 295 -3.49 3.70 4.60
CA GLU A 295 -2.57 2.58 4.48
C GLU A 295 -1.16 2.99 4.90
N ILE A 296 -0.67 2.35 5.95
CA ILE A 296 0.61 2.65 6.59
C ILE A 296 1.61 1.58 6.15
N PRO A 297 2.64 1.92 5.35
CA PRO A 297 3.68 0.97 4.99
C PRO A 297 4.51 0.57 6.21
N LEU A 298 4.91 -0.70 6.25
CA LEU A 298 5.70 -1.33 7.29
C LEU A 298 7.05 -1.77 6.73
N ALA A 299 8.08 -1.66 7.56
CA ALA A 299 9.42 -2.15 7.29
C ALA A 299 9.81 -3.16 8.36
N GLY A 300 10.72 -4.08 8.06
CA GLY A 300 11.22 -4.99 9.06
C GLY A 300 12.05 -4.25 10.13
N GLN A 301 11.92 -4.66 11.40
CA GLN A 301 12.76 -4.18 12.48
C GLN A 301 14.20 -4.70 12.27
N ILE A 302 15.18 -3.82 12.13
CA ILE A 302 16.59 -4.23 11.92
C ILE A 302 17.58 -3.80 13.03
N LEU A 303 17.13 -3.06 14.05
CA LEU A 303 18.00 -2.53 15.09
C LEU A 303 18.35 -3.54 16.18
N VAL A 304 17.47 -4.49 16.50
CA VAL A 304 17.59 -5.39 17.66
C VAL A 304 17.41 -6.83 17.18
N SER A 305 18.23 -7.74 17.69
CA SER A 305 18.10 -9.17 17.39
C SER A 305 16.90 -9.78 18.14
N PRO A 306 16.14 -10.71 17.52
CA PRO A 306 16.24 -11.14 16.13
C PRO A 306 15.80 -10.05 15.14
N ARG A 307 16.62 -9.81 14.11
CA ARG A 307 16.36 -8.77 13.10
C ARG A 307 15.42 -9.33 12.03
N HIS A 308 14.45 -8.51 11.63
CA HIS A 308 13.55 -8.75 10.51
C HIS A 308 13.99 -7.89 9.33
N TRP A 309 14.73 -8.45 8.38
CA TRP A 309 15.20 -7.69 7.21
C TRP A 309 14.16 -7.62 6.10
N THR A 310 13.29 -8.63 6.03
CA THR A 310 12.21 -8.71 5.05
C THR A 310 10.91 -8.80 5.81
N PRO A 311 10.10 -7.72 5.86
CA PRO A 311 8.84 -7.76 6.55
C PRO A 311 7.93 -8.84 5.96
N SER A 312 7.31 -9.61 6.83
CA SER A 312 6.24 -10.56 6.55
C SER A 312 4.98 -9.85 6.06
N VAL A 313 4.68 -8.72 6.69
CA VAL A 313 3.54 -7.84 6.45
C VAL A 313 4.06 -6.47 6.02
N ASP A 314 3.70 -6.04 4.82
CA ASP A 314 4.24 -4.85 4.18
C ASP A 314 3.45 -3.56 4.46
N ALA A 315 2.20 -3.67 4.91
CA ALA A 315 1.36 -2.54 5.22
C ALA A 315 0.23 -2.92 6.19
N VAL A 316 -0.27 -1.92 6.90
CA VAL A 316 -1.50 -2.00 7.68
C VAL A 316 -2.47 -0.89 7.25
N MET A 317 -3.72 -1.25 7.00
CA MET A 317 -4.77 -0.29 6.72
C MET A 317 -5.49 0.06 8.03
N VAL A 318 -5.57 1.37 8.30
CA VAL A 318 -6.11 1.92 9.55
C VAL A 318 -7.34 2.74 9.23
N ARG A 319 -8.41 2.50 9.98
CA ARG A 319 -9.59 3.36 10.06
C ARG A 319 -9.87 3.65 11.51
N ALA A 320 -10.40 4.83 11.80
CA ALA A 320 -10.65 5.21 13.17
C ALA A 320 -11.85 6.14 13.32
N PHE A 321 -12.57 5.94 14.41
CA PHE A 321 -13.66 6.80 14.86
C PHE A 321 -13.43 7.19 16.32
N TYR A 322 -13.99 8.33 16.71
CA TYR A 322 -14.06 8.72 18.10
C TYR A 322 -15.44 9.33 18.40
N ASN A 323 -15.88 9.26 19.65
CA ASN A 323 -17.04 10.00 20.15
C ASN A 323 -16.58 10.90 21.32
N ASN A 324 -17.48 11.33 22.20
CA ASN A 324 -17.10 12.21 23.31
C ASN A 324 -16.25 11.50 24.39
N ASP A 325 -16.29 10.17 24.45
CA ASP A 325 -15.77 9.39 25.57
C ASP A 325 -14.70 8.37 25.15
N GLU A 326 -14.80 7.82 23.93
CA GLU A 326 -13.99 6.71 23.42
C GLU A 326 -13.37 7.00 22.05
N ILE A 327 -12.36 6.22 21.72
CA ILE A 327 -11.75 6.10 20.39
C ILE A 327 -11.63 4.63 20.01
N ALA A 328 -11.90 4.32 18.75
CA ALA A 328 -11.80 2.98 18.19
C ALA A 328 -10.97 3.00 16.90
N PHE A 329 -10.08 2.03 16.77
CA PHE A 329 -9.27 1.78 15.58
C PHE A 329 -9.63 0.43 14.98
N LEU A 330 -10.00 0.41 13.71
CA LEU A 330 -10.00 -0.80 12.90
C LEU A 330 -8.66 -0.90 12.17
N LEU A 331 -8.03 -2.05 12.31
CA LEU A 331 -6.71 -2.36 11.79
C LEU A 331 -6.81 -3.60 10.91
N GLU A 332 -6.35 -3.48 9.67
CA GLU A 332 -6.43 -4.57 8.72
C GLU A 332 -5.05 -4.85 8.10
N TRP A 333 -4.63 -6.10 8.12
CA TRP A 333 -3.40 -6.53 7.44
C TRP A 333 -3.61 -7.88 6.77
N ASP A 334 -2.89 -8.08 5.66
CA ASP A 334 -2.94 -9.32 4.91
C ASP A 334 -2.03 -10.36 5.56
N ASP A 335 -2.56 -11.56 5.71
CA ASP A 335 -1.88 -12.72 6.26
C ASP A 335 -2.42 -13.94 5.51
N ALA A 336 -1.53 -14.78 4.98
CA ALA A 336 -1.96 -15.91 4.16
C ALA A 336 -2.69 -16.98 4.98
N THR A 337 -2.45 -17.03 6.29
CA THR A 337 -3.07 -18.01 7.20
C THR A 337 -3.48 -17.36 8.52
N ASN A 338 -4.27 -18.06 9.32
CA ASN A 338 -4.49 -17.73 10.72
C ASN A 338 -4.01 -18.85 11.64
N ARG A 339 -3.00 -19.61 11.21
CA ARG A 339 -2.42 -20.69 12.02
C ARG A 339 -1.57 -20.10 13.12
N GLN A 340 -1.91 -20.46 14.35
CA GLN A 340 -1.27 -19.99 15.57
C GLN A 340 -0.50 -21.13 16.23
N GLU A 341 0.63 -20.78 16.84
CA GLU A 341 1.42 -21.64 17.71
C GLU A 341 1.60 -20.98 19.07
N GLU A 342 2.08 -21.70 20.08
CA GLU A 342 2.29 -21.10 21.41
C GLU A 342 3.22 -19.86 21.37
N VAL A 343 4.33 -19.99 20.64
CA VAL A 343 5.39 -18.98 20.53
C VAL A 343 5.07 -17.94 19.46
N PHE A 344 4.66 -18.41 18.27
CA PHE A 344 4.44 -17.59 17.09
C PHE A 344 2.95 -17.41 16.87
N ARG A 345 2.46 -16.21 17.18
CA ARG A 345 1.06 -15.85 17.02
C ARG A 345 0.95 -14.53 16.31
N ASP A 346 -0.08 -14.40 15.49
CA ASP A 346 -0.38 -13.16 14.83
C ASP A 346 -0.72 -12.11 15.88
N ALA A 347 -0.14 -10.93 15.72
CA ALA A 347 -0.33 -9.86 16.66
C ALA A 347 -0.21 -8.51 15.97
N ILE A 348 -0.91 -7.53 16.52
CA ILE A 348 -0.78 -6.13 16.14
C ILE A 348 -0.65 -5.28 17.39
N SER A 349 0.19 -4.26 17.35
CA SER A 349 0.31 -3.29 18.42
C SER A 349 0.33 -1.86 17.88
N LEU A 350 -0.54 -1.03 18.44
CA LEU A 350 -0.47 0.41 18.32
C LEU A 350 0.41 0.95 19.42
N GLN A 351 1.28 1.88 19.08
CA GLN A 351 2.18 2.51 20.00
C GLN A 351 1.97 4.02 19.99
N PHE A 352 1.82 4.59 21.18
CA PHE A 352 1.81 6.01 21.42
C PHE A 352 2.93 6.38 22.40
N PRO A 353 3.55 7.56 22.31
CA PRO A 353 4.28 8.09 23.45
C PRO A 353 3.36 8.15 24.68
N ALA A 354 3.86 7.82 25.87
CA ALA A 354 3.04 7.89 27.08
C ALA A 354 2.49 9.30 27.36
N LYS A 355 3.14 10.34 26.80
CA LYS A 355 2.66 11.72 26.78
C LYS A 355 2.86 12.34 25.41
N ILE A 356 1.92 13.18 24.97
CA ILE A 356 2.05 13.93 23.72
C ILE A 356 3.34 14.78 23.78
N PRO A 357 4.33 14.54 22.89
CA PRO A 357 5.59 15.28 22.94
C PRO A 357 5.38 16.77 22.62
N GLU A 358 5.89 17.65 23.47
CA GLU A 358 5.92 19.10 23.22
C GLU A 358 7.09 19.51 22.32
N SER A 359 8.09 18.65 22.20
CA SER A 359 9.28 18.85 21.37
C SER A 359 9.30 17.88 20.17
N LEU A 360 10.18 18.14 19.20
CA LEU A 360 10.41 17.23 18.08
C LEU A 360 11.04 15.88 18.50
N LYS A 361 11.61 15.81 19.71
CA LYS A 361 12.21 14.57 20.22
C LYS A 361 11.10 13.63 20.69
N LYS A 362 11.00 12.49 20.01
CA LYS A 362 10.05 11.40 20.32
C LYS A 362 10.81 10.18 20.82
N PRO A 363 10.18 9.34 21.67
CA PRO A 363 10.74 8.02 21.96
C PRO A 363 10.87 7.20 20.68
N TYR A 364 11.71 6.17 20.70
CA TYR A 364 11.87 5.30 19.53
C TYR A 364 10.54 4.62 19.13
N PHE A 365 10.25 4.56 17.83
CA PHE A 365 8.96 4.10 17.30
C PHE A 365 8.71 2.59 17.44
N ALA A 366 9.74 1.80 17.78
CA ALA A 366 9.56 0.38 18.09
C ALA A 366 9.96 0.12 19.56
N MET A 367 8.99 0.35 20.45
CA MET A 367 8.99 0.09 21.90
C MET A 367 9.67 1.15 22.78
N GLY A 368 9.86 2.37 22.30
CA GLY A 368 10.47 3.45 23.08
C GLY A 368 11.95 3.23 23.37
N ASP A 369 12.53 4.09 24.22
CA ASP A 369 13.94 4.03 24.59
C ASP A 369 14.23 4.87 25.85
N SER A 370 15.50 5.16 26.12
CA SER A 370 15.89 6.02 27.24
C SER A 370 15.29 7.44 27.18
N SER A 371 14.89 7.93 26.00
CA SER A 371 14.33 9.27 25.83
C SER A 371 12.85 9.39 26.21
N GLY A 372 12.12 8.28 26.29
CA GLY A 372 10.72 8.29 26.71
C GLY A 372 10.08 6.91 26.71
N SER A 373 9.08 6.74 27.57
CA SER A 373 8.21 5.55 27.57
C SER A 373 7.10 5.68 26.53
N VAL A 374 6.59 4.53 26.13
CA VAL A 374 5.46 4.40 25.22
C VAL A 374 4.35 3.58 25.88
N ASN A 375 3.12 3.86 25.49
CA ASN A 375 1.93 3.09 25.77
C ASN A 375 1.60 2.25 24.53
N LEU A 376 1.31 0.97 24.74
CA LEU A 376 1.13 -0.03 23.70
C LEU A 376 -0.24 -0.65 23.85
N TRP A 377 -1.05 -0.56 22.80
CA TRP A 377 -2.31 -1.30 22.70
C TRP A 377 -2.04 -2.50 21.82
N SER A 378 -1.94 -3.68 22.41
CA SER A 378 -1.59 -4.90 21.71
C SER A 378 -2.79 -5.82 21.61
N TRP A 379 -3.02 -6.42 20.45
CA TRP A 379 -3.91 -7.55 20.27
C TRP A 379 -3.10 -8.74 19.78
N LYS A 380 -3.42 -9.94 20.28
CA LYS A 380 -2.75 -11.19 19.92
C LYS A 380 -3.78 -12.29 19.63
N ALA A 381 -3.70 -12.91 18.46
CA ALA A 381 -4.61 -13.94 17.98
C ALA A 381 -4.62 -15.15 18.92
N HIS A 382 -5.76 -15.76 19.25
CA HIS A 382 -5.87 -16.86 20.23
C HIS A 382 -5.15 -18.12 19.76
N TRP A 383 -4.57 -18.87 20.71
CA TRP A 383 -3.97 -20.18 20.44
C TRP A 383 -4.58 -21.23 21.35
N GLN A 384 -4.93 -22.38 20.78
CA GLN A 384 -5.48 -23.51 21.51
C GLN A 384 -4.36 -24.31 22.19
N GLU A 385 -4.49 -24.51 23.50
CA GLU A 385 -3.47 -25.19 24.32
C GLU A 385 -3.30 -26.67 23.94
N GLY A 386 -2.04 -27.09 23.72
CA GLY A 386 -1.69 -28.48 23.42
C GLY A 386 -0.23 -28.64 22.99
N PHE A 387 0.42 -29.76 23.33
CA PHE A 387 1.84 -29.98 23.01
C PHE A 387 2.06 -30.02 21.48
N GLY A 388 2.80 -29.04 20.96
CA GLY A 388 3.07 -28.91 19.52
C GLY A 388 1.84 -28.53 18.69
N ALA A 389 0.79 -27.98 19.31
CA ALA A 389 -0.42 -27.60 18.59
C ALA A 389 -0.14 -26.39 17.67
N ILE A 390 -0.28 -26.62 16.37
CA ILE A 390 -0.40 -25.58 15.34
C ILE A 390 -1.87 -25.62 14.92
N ALA A 391 -2.64 -24.59 15.25
CA ALA A 391 -4.08 -24.59 15.03
C ALA A 391 -4.56 -23.24 14.52
N GLU A 392 -5.60 -23.24 13.68
CA GLU A 392 -6.27 -22.01 13.27
C GLU A 392 -6.95 -21.34 14.47
N ALA A 393 -6.90 -20.01 14.53
CA ALA A 393 -7.58 -19.27 15.59
C ALA A 393 -9.10 -19.52 15.52
N PRO A 394 -9.77 -19.86 16.64
CA PRO A 394 -11.20 -20.15 16.64
C PRO A 394 -12.00 -18.89 16.32
N GLU A 395 -13.03 -19.02 15.48
CA GLU A 395 -13.90 -17.89 15.10
C GLU A 395 -14.57 -17.22 16.30
N SER A 396 -14.88 -17.98 17.35
CA SER A 396 -15.58 -17.48 18.55
C SER A 396 -14.69 -16.69 19.51
N GLU A 397 -13.39 -16.99 19.56
CA GLU A 397 -12.41 -16.35 20.44
C GLU A 397 -11.12 -16.05 19.68
N PRO A 398 -11.14 -15.10 18.75
CA PRO A 398 -10.05 -14.95 17.78
C PRO A 398 -8.79 -14.32 18.39
N GLY A 399 -8.85 -13.72 19.58
CA GLY A 399 -7.68 -13.15 20.25
C GLY A 399 -8.01 -12.24 21.44
N VAL A 400 -6.97 -11.73 22.09
CA VAL A 400 -7.07 -10.92 23.31
C VAL A 400 -6.33 -9.60 23.14
N ALA A 401 -6.94 -8.51 23.60
CA ALA A 401 -6.30 -7.20 23.70
C ALA A 401 -5.67 -6.99 25.08
N THR A 402 -4.50 -6.36 25.13
CA THR A 402 -3.75 -6.04 26.35
C THR A 402 -3.03 -4.72 26.21
N GLU A 403 -3.10 -3.89 27.24
CA GLU A 403 -2.40 -2.62 27.38
C GLU A 403 -1.05 -2.85 28.08
N LEU A 404 0.01 -2.27 27.51
CA LEU A 404 1.38 -2.40 28.02
C LEU A 404 2.08 -1.04 28.01
N ASN A 405 3.15 -0.94 28.80
CA ASN A 405 4.13 0.13 28.67
C ASN A 405 5.49 -0.42 28.28
N ALA A 406 6.25 0.36 27.51
CA ALA A 406 7.63 0.02 27.20
C ALA A 406 8.58 1.21 27.28
N LYS A 407 9.83 0.92 27.64
CA LYS A 407 10.95 1.87 27.61
C LYS A 407 12.19 1.18 27.02
N GLY A 408 12.04 0.77 25.76
CA GLY A 408 12.98 -0.07 25.01
C GLY A 408 12.57 -1.55 24.99
N PHE A 409 13.11 -2.30 24.04
CA PHE A 409 12.81 -3.73 23.79
C PHE A 409 13.01 -4.66 25.00
N LYS A 410 13.82 -4.25 25.99
CA LYS A 410 14.11 -5.06 27.19
C LYS A 410 13.25 -4.71 28.40
N ASN A 411 12.52 -3.59 28.34
CA ASN A 411 11.72 -3.10 29.45
C ASN A 411 10.29 -2.89 28.97
N ILE A 412 9.56 -4.00 28.88
CA ILE A 412 8.16 -4.07 28.49
C ILE A 412 7.39 -4.60 29.70
N THR A 413 6.30 -3.95 30.07
CA THR A 413 5.51 -4.29 31.25
C THR A 413 4.04 -4.29 30.87
N VAL A 414 3.37 -5.41 31.08
CA VAL A 414 1.90 -5.49 30.98
C VAL A 414 1.31 -4.66 32.12
N GLN A 415 0.37 -3.78 31.81
CA GLN A 415 -0.29 -2.99 32.84
C GLN A 415 -1.12 -3.87 33.77
N PRO A 416 -1.24 -3.52 35.05
CA PRO A 416 -2.02 -4.31 36.00
C PRO A 416 -3.52 -4.30 35.63
N PRO A 417 -4.32 -5.29 36.09
CA PRO A 417 -5.72 -5.44 35.66
C PRO A 417 -6.60 -4.19 35.85
N GLU A 418 -6.38 -3.43 36.92
CA GLU A 418 -7.09 -2.18 37.22
C GLU A 418 -6.76 -1.04 36.24
N SER A 419 -5.69 -1.16 35.48
CA SER A 419 -5.25 -0.19 34.47
C SER A 419 -5.45 -0.70 33.04
N GLN A 420 -6.02 -1.90 32.85
CA GLN A 420 -6.35 -2.41 31.51
C GLN A 420 -7.63 -1.74 31.00
N ASN A 421 -7.49 -0.69 30.19
CA ASN A 421 -8.62 0.09 29.68
C ASN A 421 -9.00 -0.27 28.25
N ILE A 422 -8.16 -1.04 27.55
CA ILE A 422 -8.44 -1.42 26.16
C ILE A 422 -9.34 -2.63 26.07
N THR A 423 -10.20 -2.60 25.06
CA THR A 423 -10.93 -3.76 24.57
C THR A 423 -10.53 -4.04 23.13
N GLY A 424 -10.65 -5.28 22.69
CA GLY A 424 -10.43 -5.57 21.28
C GLY A 424 -10.97 -6.91 20.83
N LYS A 425 -11.30 -6.96 19.55
CA LYS A 425 -11.81 -8.13 18.85
C LYS A 425 -11.08 -8.26 17.52
N GLY A 426 -10.71 -9.48 17.16
CA GLY A 426 -10.16 -9.79 15.84
C GLY A 426 -11.16 -10.59 15.03
N VAL A 427 -10.96 -10.68 13.73
CA VAL A 427 -11.56 -11.71 12.88
C VAL A 427 -10.61 -11.93 11.72
N TYR A 428 -10.47 -13.18 11.30
CA TYR A 428 -9.72 -13.53 10.10
C TYR A 428 -10.71 -13.93 9.01
N GLN A 429 -10.65 -13.27 7.86
CA GLN A 429 -11.49 -13.60 6.71
C GLN A 429 -10.73 -13.35 5.43
N ASN A 430 -10.66 -14.36 4.56
CA ASN A 430 -10.07 -14.28 3.22
C ASN A 430 -8.64 -13.71 3.24
N GLY A 431 -7.71 -14.32 3.99
CA GLY A 431 -6.30 -13.89 3.93
C GLY A 431 -6.02 -12.55 4.60
N ARG A 432 -6.89 -12.12 5.51
CA ARG A 432 -6.79 -10.82 6.15
C ARG A 432 -7.33 -10.88 7.57
N TRP A 433 -6.52 -10.37 8.48
CA TRP A 433 -6.96 -10.02 9.82
C TRP A 433 -7.63 -8.65 9.82
N LYS A 434 -8.72 -8.55 10.58
CA LYS A 434 -9.36 -7.28 10.94
C LYS A 434 -9.50 -7.22 12.44
N THR A 435 -8.88 -6.24 13.06
CA THR A 435 -8.87 -6.10 14.52
C THR A 435 -9.37 -4.72 14.91
N VAL A 436 -10.35 -4.69 15.81
CA VAL A 436 -10.82 -3.47 16.47
C VAL A 436 -10.13 -3.36 17.82
N LEU A 437 -9.52 -2.21 18.08
CA LEU A 437 -9.02 -1.80 19.39
C LEU A 437 -9.77 -0.55 19.84
N LYS A 438 -10.35 -0.58 21.04
CA LYS A 438 -11.14 0.53 21.58
C LYS A 438 -10.71 0.85 23.02
N ARG A 439 -10.65 2.13 23.34
CA ARG A 439 -10.37 2.65 24.68
C ARG A 439 -11.08 3.98 24.89
N THR A 440 -11.26 4.38 26.15
CA THR A 440 -11.63 5.76 26.50
C THR A 440 -10.58 6.77 26.02
N LEU A 441 -11.00 8.01 25.75
CA LEU A 441 -10.08 9.09 25.35
C LEU A 441 -9.08 9.43 26.46
N THR A 442 -9.53 9.36 27.71
CA THR A 442 -8.72 9.58 28.91
C THR A 442 -8.76 8.41 29.86
N THR A 443 -7.71 8.23 30.65
CA THR A 443 -7.60 7.19 31.69
C THR A 443 -7.11 7.79 32.99
N GLU A 444 -7.26 7.04 34.09
CA GLU A 444 -6.77 7.47 35.40
C GLU A 444 -5.23 7.51 35.47
N ASP A 445 -4.53 6.63 34.74
CA ASP A 445 -3.06 6.63 34.66
C ASP A 445 -2.52 7.62 33.61
N VAL A 446 -2.62 8.91 33.94
CA VAL A 446 -2.10 10.01 33.10
C VAL A 446 -0.58 10.00 32.87
N LYS A 447 0.18 9.11 33.53
CA LYS A 447 1.64 9.01 33.38
C LYS A 447 2.03 7.84 32.47
N GLY A 448 1.34 6.72 32.59
CA GLY A 448 1.54 5.52 31.78
C GLY A 448 0.80 5.60 30.44
N ASP A 449 -0.35 6.26 30.39
CA ASP A 449 -1.24 6.20 29.25
C ASP A 449 -1.29 7.49 28.45
N ILE A 450 -1.36 7.33 27.12
CA ILE A 450 -1.65 8.45 26.24
C ILE A 450 -3.05 9.01 26.54
N GLN A 451 -3.18 10.33 26.55
CA GLN A 451 -4.46 11.02 26.69
C GLN A 451 -4.81 11.65 25.34
N PHE A 452 -5.98 11.33 24.78
CA PHE A 452 -6.40 11.81 23.46
C PHE A 452 -7.07 13.18 23.57
N GLU A 453 -6.56 14.14 22.81
CA GLU A 453 -7.06 15.52 22.77
C GLU A 453 -7.53 15.89 21.36
N VAL A 454 -8.73 16.47 21.25
CA VAL A 454 -9.33 16.83 19.97
C VAL A 454 -8.55 17.95 19.27
N GLY A 455 -8.19 17.72 18.00
CA GLY A 455 -7.42 18.62 17.14
C GLY A 455 -5.94 18.77 17.51
N ARG A 456 -5.39 17.83 18.28
CA ARG A 456 -3.94 17.70 18.51
C ARG A 456 -3.38 16.57 17.64
N LEU A 457 -2.15 16.73 17.16
CA LEU A 457 -1.44 15.68 16.43
C LEU A 457 -0.76 14.75 17.45
N ILE A 458 -1.26 13.53 17.55
CA ILE A 458 -0.78 12.52 18.51
C ILE A 458 0.09 11.51 17.76
N PRO A 459 1.39 11.35 18.06
CA PRO A 459 2.22 10.39 17.37
C PRO A 459 1.72 8.95 17.58
N VAL A 460 1.65 8.18 16.50
CA VAL A 460 1.33 6.74 16.52
C VAL A 460 2.34 5.96 15.71
N ALA A 461 2.68 4.76 16.14
CA ALA A 461 3.42 3.78 15.35
C ALA A 461 2.75 2.41 15.45
N PHE A 462 3.01 1.55 14.48
CA PHE A 462 2.39 0.24 14.35
C PHE A 462 3.45 -0.85 14.34
N ALA A 463 3.13 -1.99 14.94
CA ALA A 463 3.93 -3.19 14.91
C ALA A 463 3.04 -4.40 14.61
N ILE A 464 3.45 -5.26 13.68
CA ILE A 464 2.73 -6.49 13.32
C ILE A 464 3.68 -7.67 13.35
N TRP A 465 3.18 -8.78 13.88
CA TRP A 465 3.79 -10.10 13.85
C TRP A 465 2.89 -11.02 13.05
N ASP A 466 3.46 -11.67 12.04
CA ASP A 466 2.88 -12.82 11.33
C ASP A 466 3.51 -14.08 11.93
N GLY A 467 2.74 -14.76 12.77
CA GLY A 467 3.19 -15.95 13.49
C GLY A 467 3.51 -17.11 12.55
N SER A 468 2.76 -17.24 11.46
CA SER A 468 2.99 -18.28 10.45
C SER A 468 4.35 -18.11 9.72
N ASN A 469 4.88 -16.88 9.72
CA ASN A 469 6.20 -16.53 9.22
C ASN A 469 7.27 -16.46 10.33
N SER A 470 6.99 -17.04 11.50
CA SER A 470 7.87 -17.11 12.67
C SER A 470 8.26 -15.73 13.27
N ASP A 471 7.41 -14.72 13.10
CA ASP A 471 7.64 -13.42 13.72
C ASP A 471 7.36 -13.51 15.23
N VAL A 472 8.30 -13.04 16.06
CA VAL A 472 8.12 -12.97 17.51
C VAL A 472 9.02 -11.90 18.14
N GLY A 473 8.53 -11.27 19.22
CA GLY A 473 9.32 -10.33 20.02
C GLY A 473 9.84 -9.14 19.20
N GLY A 474 11.16 -9.05 19.03
CA GLY A 474 11.80 -7.99 18.25
C GLY A 474 11.69 -8.17 16.72
N GLN A 475 11.48 -9.41 16.25
CA GLN A 475 11.31 -9.73 14.84
C GLN A 475 9.86 -9.48 14.45
N LYS A 476 9.63 -8.31 13.85
CA LYS A 476 8.31 -7.80 13.47
C LYS A 476 8.41 -6.77 12.37
N SER A 477 7.29 -6.54 11.72
CA SER A 477 7.08 -5.44 10.79
C SER A 477 6.67 -4.19 11.59
N VAL A 478 7.32 -3.05 11.35
CA VAL A 478 7.15 -1.80 12.11
C VAL A 478 6.99 -0.60 11.19
N SER A 479 6.17 0.36 11.59
CA SER A 479 6.11 1.68 10.96
C SER A 479 7.09 2.67 11.61
N SER A 480 7.40 3.78 10.94
CA SER A 480 7.90 4.98 11.60
C SER A 480 6.79 5.66 12.42
N TRP A 481 7.08 6.83 13.00
CA TRP A 481 6.04 7.69 13.58
C TRP A 481 5.14 8.29 12.50
N TYR A 482 3.85 8.06 12.62
CA TYR A 482 2.75 8.76 11.96
C TYR A 482 2.02 9.61 13.01
N TYR A 483 0.91 10.24 12.62
CA TYR A 483 0.06 10.97 13.56
C TYR A 483 -1.38 10.49 13.49
N VAL A 484 -2.06 10.54 14.64
CA VAL A 484 -3.51 10.47 14.77
C VAL A 484 -4.01 11.88 15.07
N SER A 485 -5.11 12.27 14.43
CA SER A 485 -5.76 13.56 14.68
C SER A 485 -7.27 13.36 14.78
N LEU A 486 -7.83 13.67 15.95
CA LEU A 486 -9.27 13.71 16.16
C LEU A 486 -9.81 15.00 15.53
N GLU A 487 -10.66 14.86 14.52
CA GLU A 487 -11.18 15.99 13.74
C GLU A 487 -12.04 16.90 14.62
N LYS A 488 -11.77 18.20 14.66
CA LYS A 488 -12.67 19.14 15.35
C LYS A 488 -13.98 19.25 14.57
N PRO A 489 -15.15 18.93 15.17
CA PRO A 489 -16.40 19.12 14.48
C PRO A 489 -16.60 20.60 14.17
N VAL A 490 -17.03 20.91 12.95
CA VAL A 490 -17.36 22.27 12.56
C VAL A 490 -18.57 22.72 13.39
N PRO A 491 -18.47 23.81 14.19
CA PRO A 491 -19.58 24.26 15.01
C PRO A 491 -20.82 24.56 14.14
N LYS A 492 -22.02 24.17 14.59
CA LYS A 492 -23.28 24.43 13.87
C LYS A 492 -23.50 25.93 13.57
N THR A 493 -22.91 26.81 14.38
CA THR A 493 -22.93 28.27 14.19
C THR A 493 -22.27 28.69 12.86
N VAL A 494 -21.26 27.98 12.37
CA VAL A 494 -20.62 28.26 11.08
C VAL A 494 -21.63 28.11 9.95
N PHE A 495 -22.44 27.04 9.96
CA PHE A 495 -23.49 26.82 8.96
C PHE A 495 -24.58 27.89 9.05
N VAL A 496 -24.93 28.34 10.26
CA VAL A 496 -25.87 29.47 10.46
C VAL A 496 -25.31 30.75 9.84
N TYR A 497 -24.02 31.08 10.06
CA TYR A 497 -23.40 32.26 9.46
C TYR A 497 -23.36 32.18 7.93
N VAL A 498 -23.07 31.00 7.36
CA VAL A 498 -23.12 30.80 5.91
C VAL A 498 -24.54 31.02 5.38
N LEU A 499 -25.57 30.49 6.05
CA LEU A 499 -26.96 30.68 5.67
C LEU A 499 -27.37 32.16 5.75
N VAL A 500 -27.00 32.85 6.83
CA VAL A 500 -27.23 34.30 6.99
C VAL A 500 -26.53 35.08 5.87
N ALA A 501 -25.30 34.74 5.51
CA ALA A 501 -24.57 35.39 4.42
C ALA A 501 -25.26 35.18 3.06
N ILE A 502 -25.75 33.96 2.78
CA ILE A 502 -26.51 33.67 1.56
C ILE A 502 -27.81 34.48 1.51
N VAL A 503 -28.56 34.54 2.62
CA VAL A 503 -29.81 35.32 2.70
C VAL A 503 -29.55 36.82 2.55
N MET A 504 -28.49 37.35 3.17
CA MET A 504 -28.11 38.74 3.00
C MET A 504 -27.70 39.05 1.55
N GLY A 505 -26.90 38.18 0.93
CA GLY A 505 -26.51 38.32 -0.47
C GLY A 505 -27.71 38.33 -1.41
N ALA A 506 -28.62 37.36 -1.27
CA ALA A 506 -29.86 37.29 -2.04
C ALA A 506 -30.76 38.52 -1.80
N SER A 507 -30.81 39.03 -0.57
CA SER A 507 -31.57 40.23 -0.23
C SER A 507 -31.00 41.49 -0.89
N VAL A 508 -29.67 41.61 -0.93
CA VAL A 508 -28.97 42.71 -1.63
C VAL A 508 -29.20 42.63 -3.14
N GLU A 509 -29.10 41.43 -3.74
CA GLU A 509 -29.40 41.23 -5.15
C GLU A 509 -30.87 41.56 -5.47
N MET A 510 -31.82 41.05 -4.68
CA MET A 510 -33.24 41.37 -4.86
C MET A 510 -33.52 42.87 -4.71
N TRP A 511 -32.85 43.55 -3.76
CA TRP A 511 -32.94 45.00 -3.62
C TRP A 511 -32.38 45.72 -4.84
N PHE A 512 -31.24 45.27 -5.38
CA PHE A 512 -30.64 45.86 -6.59
C PHE A 512 -31.54 45.67 -7.81
N ILE A 513 -32.10 44.47 -8.00
CA ILE A 513 -33.08 44.17 -9.07
C ILE A 513 -34.34 45.04 -8.90
N ALA A 514 -34.89 45.13 -7.69
CA ALA A 514 -36.06 45.96 -7.42
C ALA A 514 -35.78 47.45 -7.67
N ARG A 515 -34.57 47.92 -7.32
CA ARG A 515 -34.12 49.30 -7.56
C ARG A 515 -33.93 49.59 -9.04
N LEU A 516 -33.31 48.69 -9.80
CA LEU A 516 -33.17 48.80 -11.26
C LEU A 516 -34.53 48.76 -11.99
N ARG A 517 -35.49 47.97 -11.51
CA ARG A 517 -36.87 47.99 -12.04
C ARG A 517 -37.59 49.31 -11.75
N ARG A 518 -37.35 49.92 -10.59
CA ARG A 518 -38.00 51.16 -10.16
C ARG A 518 -37.34 52.42 -10.74
N PHE A 519 -36.03 52.32 -11.03
CA PHE A 519 -35.21 53.37 -11.63
C PHE A 519 -34.34 52.76 -12.73
N PRO A 520 -34.91 52.46 -13.91
CA PRO A 520 -34.14 51.95 -15.03
C PRO A 520 -33.06 52.98 -15.41
N PRO A 521 -31.82 52.55 -15.67
CA PRO A 521 -30.78 53.46 -16.13
C PRO A 521 -31.25 54.11 -17.44
N LYS A 522 -31.02 55.42 -17.58
CA LYS A 522 -31.23 56.11 -18.86
C LYS A 522 -30.31 55.48 -19.87
N MET A 523 -30.87 54.82 -20.88
CA MET A 523 -30.11 54.46 -22.07
C MET A 523 -29.80 55.78 -22.77
N GLU A 524 -28.52 56.14 -22.87
CA GLU A 524 -28.10 57.13 -23.85
C GLU A 524 -28.39 56.51 -25.23
N GLU A 525 -29.29 57.13 -25.99
CA GLU A 525 -29.49 56.80 -27.39
C GLU A 525 -28.15 57.08 -28.11
N GLU A 526 -27.49 56.02 -28.58
CA GLU A 526 -26.52 56.15 -29.67
C GLU A 526 -27.26 56.78 -30.85
N GLN A 527 -26.89 58.03 -31.16
CA GLN A 527 -27.26 58.68 -32.41
C GLN A 527 -26.42 58.08 -33.54
N GLU A 528 -27.14 57.40 -34.45
CA GLU A 528 -26.82 56.98 -35.82
C GLU A 528 -25.79 55.85 -36.07
#